data_AF-A0A7S3ICI4-F1
#
_entry.id   AF-A0A7S3ICI4-F1
#
_cell.length_a   1.000
_cell.length_b   1.000
_cell.length_c   1.000
_cell.angle_alpha   90.00
_cell.angle_beta   90.00
_cell.angle_gamma   90.00
#
_symmetry.space_group_name_H-M   'P 1'
#
loop_
_entity.id
_entity.type
_entity.pdbx_description
1 polymer ?
#
loop_
_entity_poly.entity_id
_entity_poly.type
_entity_poly.pdbx_seq_one_letter_code
_entity_poly.pdbx_strand_id
1 'polypeptide(L)'
;MDSSYFGGEAIWDIDIFTGVNRCLEDGFKEEDIIVDTLMTSGANLKDVNASDYKTIGMIFRYKEVASFYNTMDGLLRAKFAYSKANFRYVVTPTDSMPFSWNPIVSTNFIISFAEPQ
;
A
#
# COMPACT_ATOMS: atom_id res chain seq x y z
N MET A 1 -5.37 -3.49 23.62
CA MET A 1 -6.28 -4.09 22.62
C MET A 1 -5.43 -4.31 21.39
N ASP A 2 -4.84 -5.50 21.27
CA ASP A 2 -3.95 -5.85 20.16
C ASP A 2 -4.79 -6.24 18.95
N SER A 3 -5.06 -5.26 18.10
CA SER A 3 -5.59 -5.49 16.76
C SER A 3 -4.43 -5.60 15.77
N SER A 4 -4.20 -6.78 15.22
CA SER A 4 -3.27 -7.01 14.11
C SER A 4 -4.00 -6.83 12.78
N TYR A 5 -3.38 -6.12 11.84
CA TYR A 5 -3.95 -5.85 10.51
C TYR A 5 -2.99 -6.32 9.42
N PHE A 6 -3.54 -6.74 8.27
CA PHE A 6 -2.76 -7.00 7.06
C PHE A 6 -3.06 -5.92 6.04
N GLY A 7 -2.02 -5.30 5.50
CA GLY A 7 -2.11 -4.54 4.26
C GLY A 7 -2.27 -5.54 3.12
N GLY A 8 -3.50 -5.80 2.69
CA GLY A 8 -3.78 -6.68 1.55
C GLY A 8 -3.46 -6.01 0.22
N GLU A 9 -2.38 -5.25 0.16
CA GLU A 9 -2.02 -4.41 -0.97
C GLU A 9 -1.59 -5.22 -2.20
N ALA A 10 -1.78 -4.63 -3.38
CA ALA A 10 -1.21 -5.16 -4.61
C ALA A 10 0.31 -4.94 -4.64
N ILE A 11 1.02 -5.58 -5.58
CA ILE A 11 2.47 -5.36 -5.77
C ILE A 11 2.83 -3.87 -5.92
N TRP A 12 1.89 -3.07 -6.43
CA TRP A 12 2.01 -1.62 -6.65
C TRP A 12 1.18 -0.79 -5.67
N ASP A 13 0.96 -1.32 -4.46
CA ASP A 13 0.09 -0.79 -3.39
C ASP A 13 -1.41 -0.81 -3.75
N ILE A 14 -1.79 -0.30 -4.93
CA ILE A 14 -3.16 -0.31 -5.46
C ILE A 14 -3.21 -0.83 -6.90
N ASP A 15 -4.29 -1.53 -7.26
CA ASP A 15 -4.55 -2.00 -8.63
C ASP A 15 -5.98 -1.65 -9.08
N ILE A 16 -6.20 -0.36 -9.34
CA ILE A 16 -7.50 0.14 -9.79
C ILE A 16 -7.80 -0.30 -11.23
N PHE A 17 -6.77 -0.39 -12.08
CA PHE A 17 -6.92 -0.71 -13.50
C PHE A 17 -7.51 -2.10 -13.70
N THR A 18 -6.96 -3.11 -13.02
CA THR A 18 -7.50 -4.48 -13.12
C THR A 18 -8.93 -4.53 -12.60
N GLY A 19 -9.24 -3.84 -11.50
CA GLY A 19 -10.59 -3.78 -10.94
C GLY A 19 -11.62 -3.18 -11.90
N VAL A 20 -11.31 -2.02 -12.48
CA VAL A 20 -12.20 -1.35 -13.44
C VAL A 20 -12.32 -2.14 -14.75
N ASN A 21 -11.20 -2.64 -15.28
CA ASN A 21 -11.21 -3.44 -16.50
C ASN A 21 -12.05 -4.70 -16.34
N ARG A 22 -12.02 -5.33 -15.16
CA ARG A 22 -12.87 -6.49 -14.90
C ARG A 22 -14.36 -6.15 -14.99
N CYS A 23 -14.78 -5.01 -14.44
CA CYS A 23 -16.17 -4.56 -14.57
C CYS A 23 -16.55 -4.27 -16.03
N LEU A 24 -15.64 -3.69 -16.81
CA LEU A 24 -15.89 -3.45 -18.24
C LEU A 24 -16.01 -4.76 -19.03
N GLU A 25 -15.17 -5.76 -18.72
CA GLU A 25 -15.24 -7.10 -19.32
C GLU A 25 -16.55 -7.82 -19.00
N ASP A 26 -17.09 -7.63 -17.80
CA ASP A 26 -18.39 -8.18 -17.39
C ASP A 26 -19.59 -7.42 -18.02
N GLY A 27 -19.33 -6.38 -18.84
CA GLY A 27 -20.32 -5.68 -19.66
C GLY A 27 -20.93 -4.43 -19.01
N PHE A 28 -20.41 -3.98 -17.86
CA PHE A 28 -20.85 -2.73 -17.23
C PHE A 28 -20.35 -1.52 -18.01
N LYS A 29 -21.12 -0.44 -18.01
CA LYS A 29 -20.67 0.84 -18.56
C LYS A 29 -19.78 1.53 -17.54
N GLU A 30 -18.78 2.24 -18.01
CA GLU A 30 -17.83 2.98 -17.16
C GLU A 30 -18.54 3.94 -16.18
N GLU A 31 -19.64 4.57 -16.64
CA GLU A 31 -20.47 5.51 -15.88
C GLU A 31 -21.14 4.89 -14.64
N ASP A 32 -21.36 3.58 -14.66
CA ASP A 32 -21.98 2.81 -13.58
C ASP A 32 -20.94 2.27 -12.58
N ILE A 33 -19.64 2.43 -12.87
CA ILE A 33 -18.55 1.91 -12.03
C ILE A 33 -18.24 2.92 -10.92
N ILE A 34 -18.33 2.45 -9.67
CA ILE A 34 -17.95 3.22 -8.48
C ILE A 34 -16.63 2.67 -7.96
N VAL A 35 -15.65 3.56 -7.78
CA VAL A 35 -14.32 3.23 -7.30
C VAL A 35 -14.09 3.90 -5.95
N ASP A 36 -13.91 3.08 -4.92
CA ASP A 36 -13.39 3.51 -3.63
C ASP A 36 -11.98 2.92 -3.47
N THR A 37 -11.01 3.75 -3.11
CA THR A 37 -9.61 3.32 -2.93
C THR A 37 -9.25 3.36 -1.46
N LEU A 38 -8.74 2.23 -0.95
CA LEU A 38 -8.09 2.14 0.35
C LEU A 38 -6.58 2.01 0.12
N MET A 39 -5.82 3.02 0.55
CA MET A 39 -4.37 3.06 0.43
C MET A 39 -3.73 2.57 1.72
N THR A 40 -2.59 1.91 1.60
CA THR A 40 -1.76 1.52 2.75
C THR A 40 -0.58 2.45 2.99
N SER A 41 -0.25 3.29 2.01
CA SER A 41 0.65 4.42 2.19
C SER A 41 0.00 5.51 3.05
N GLY A 42 0.82 6.22 3.84
CA GLY A 42 0.36 7.36 4.64
C GLY A 42 -0.25 8.49 3.82
N ALA A 43 -1.15 9.26 4.41
CA ALA A 43 -1.83 10.38 3.74
C ALA A 43 -0.87 11.49 3.30
N ASN A 44 0.23 11.64 4.03
CA ASN A 44 1.30 12.61 3.77
C ASN A 44 2.65 11.96 4.05
N LEU A 45 3.69 12.43 3.36
CA LEU A 45 5.05 12.08 3.73
C LEU A 45 5.45 12.81 5.01
N LYS A 46 5.96 12.06 5.99
CA LYS A 46 6.50 12.64 7.22
C LYS A 46 7.72 13.50 6.88
N ASP A 47 7.78 14.70 7.43
CA ASP A 47 9.00 15.51 7.43
C ASP A 47 9.95 14.92 8.47
N VAL A 48 11.11 14.43 8.02
CA VAL A 48 12.07 13.73 8.87
C VAL A 48 13.46 14.27 8.61
N ASN A 49 14.19 14.56 9.68
CA ASN A 49 15.61 14.87 9.58
C ASN A 49 16.39 13.57 9.31
N ALA A 50 16.74 13.33 8.05
CA ALA A 50 17.48 12.14 7.64
C ALA A 50 19.01 12.24 7.85
N SER A 51 19.52 13.33 8.44
CA SER A 51 20.97 13.56 8.57
C SER A 51 21.68 12.47 9.38
N ASP A 52 20.97 11.86 10.33
CA ASP A 52 21.51 10.80 11.20
C ASP A 52 21.23 9.39 10.67
N TYR A 53 20.49 9.25 9.57
CA TYR A 53 20.14 7.95 9.03
C TYR A 53 21.37 7.25 8.44
N LYS A 54 21.59 6.01 8.85
CA LYS A 54 22.55 5.09 8.24
C LYS A 54 21.85 4.24 7.17
N THR A 55 22.58 3.36 6.50
CA THR A 55 22.12 2.58 5.33
C THR A 55 20.73 1.95 5.51
N ILE A 56 20.48 1.28 6.64
CA ILE A 56 19.19 0.61 6.90
C ILE A 56 18.05 1.64 7.04
N GLY A 57 18.27 2.73 7.79
CA GLY A 57 17.28 3.82 7.92
C GLY A 57 16.98 4.49 6.59
N MET A 58 17.99 4.67 5.75
CA MET A 58 17.82 5.22 4.39
C MET A 58 16.99 4.29 3.49
N ILE A 59 17.15 2.98 3.60
CA ILE A 59 16.35 2.01 2.83
C ILE A 59 14.87 2.09 3.24
N PHE A 60 14.57 2.14 4.55
CA PHE A 60 13.19 2.26 5.01
C PHE A 60 12.57 3.59 4.57
N ARG A 61 13.33 4.68 4.63
CA ARG A 61 12.87 5.98 4.14
C ARG A 61 12.59 5.95 2.63
N TYR A 62 13.47 5.33 1.84
CA TYR A 62 13.24 5.15 0.41
C TYR A 62 11.94 4.39 0.14
N LYS A 63 11.70 3.28 0.85
CA LYS A 63 10.46 2.48 0.67
C LYS A 63 9.20 3.28 1.02
N GLU A 64 9.21 4.04 2.11
CA GLU A 64 8.09 4.91 2.49
C GLU A 64 7.79 5.94 1.39
N VAL A 65 8.82 6.63 0.90
CA VAL A 65 8.69 7.65 -0.16
C VAL A 65 8.22 7.02 -1.47
N ALA A 66 8.82 5.90 -1.87
CA ALA A 66 8.48 5.20 -3.10
C ALA A 66 7.03 4.70 -3.08
N SER A 67 6.59 4.09 -1.98
CA SER A 67 5.20 3.61 -1.81
C SER A 67 4.19 4.76 -1.93
N PHE A 68 4.42 5.88 -1.24
CA PHE A 68 3.54 7.05 -1.34
C PHE A 68 3.39 7.56 -2.77
N TYR A 69 4.50 7.77 -3.48
CA TYR A 69 4.46 8.29 -4.85
C TYR A 69 3.86 7.29 -5.83
N ASN A 70 4.22 6.00 -5.73
CA ASN A 70 3.67 4.96 -6.61
C ASN A 70 2.15 4.83 -6.45
N THR A 71 1.66 4.85 -5.21
CA THR A 71 0.22 4.76 -4.93
C THR A 71 -0.53 5.97 -5.48
N MET A 72 -0.02 7.19 -5.23
CA MET A 72 -0.65 8.42 -5.72
C MET A 72 -0.67 8.49 -7.25
N ASP A 73 0.44 8.11 -7.88
CA ASP A 73 0.60 8.06 -9.33
C ASP A 73 -0.34 7.02 -9.97
N GLY A 74 -0.51 5.84 -9.35
CA GLY A 74 -1.52 4.86 -9.75
C GLY A 74 -2.95 5.41 -9.70
N LEU A 75 -3.32 6.11 -8.63
CA LEU A 75 -4.64 6.71 -8.44
C LEU A 75 -4.92 7.80 -9.48
N LEU A 76 -3.95 8.70 -9.71
CA LEU A 76 -4.08 9.79 -10.68
C LEU A 76 -4.17 9.26 -12.10
N ARG A 77 -3.35 8.26 -12.47
CA ARG A 77 -3.45 7.60 -13.77
C ARG A 77 -4.80 6.92 -13.97
N ALA A 78 -5.34 6.26 -12.95
CA ALA A 78 -6.64 5.62 -13.04
C ALA A 78 -7.76 6.66 -13.25
N LYS A 79 -7.73 7.77 -12.52
CA LYS A 79 -8.68 8.88 -12.70
C LYS A 79 -8.59 9.50 -14.09
N PHE A 80 -7.38 9.58 -14.66
CA PHE A 80 -7.18 10.07 -16.02
C PHE A 80 -7.69 9.07 -17.08
N ALA A 81 -7.43 7.78 -16.90
CA ALA A 81 -7.82 6.74 -17.85
C ALA A 81 -9.34 6.48 -17.85
N TYR A 82 -9.97 6.51 -16.68
CA TYR A 82 -11.40 6.22 -16.49
C TYR A 82 -12.17 7.48 -16.09
N SER A 83 -12.19 8.45 -17.00
CA SER A 83 -12.79 9.78 -16.76
C SER A 83 -14.30 9.76 -16.45
N LYS A 84 -15.01 8.69 -16.80
CA LYS A 84 -16.46 8.55 -16.56
C LYS A 84 -16.78 7.73 -15.32
N ALA A 85 -15.82 6.98 -14.78
CA ALA A 85 -16.01 6.21 -13.56
C ALA A 85 -16.12 7.15 -12.34
N ASN A 86 -16.93 6.75 -11.35
CA ASN A 86 -17.18 7.55 -10.16
C ASN A 86 -16.17 7.22 -9.05
N PHE A 87 -15.11 8.02 -8.93
CA PHE A 87 -14.14 7.95 -7.83
C PHE A 87 -14.67 8.66 -6.60
N ARG A 88 -15.31 7.90 -5.69
CA ARG A 88 -16.06 8.48 -4.57
C ARG A 88 -15.18 8.75 -3.35
N TYR A 89 -14.49 7.72 -2.83
CA TYR A 89 -13.63 7.87 -1.66
C TYR A 89 -12.20 7.43 -1.92
N VAL A 90 -11.26 8.18 -1.34
CA VAL A 90 -9.85 7.82 -1.22
C VAL A 90 -9.52 7.85 0.25
N VAL A 91 -9.37 6.68 0.86
CA VAL A 91 -9.11 6.50 2.28
C VAL A 91 -7.67 6.06 2.44
N THR A 92 -6.95 6.76 3.31
CA THR A 92 -5.53 6.52 3.60
C THR A 92 -5.33 6.64 5.11
N PRO A 93 -4.44 5.83 5.71
CA PRO A 93 -4.11 5.96 7.11
C PRO A 93 -3.46 7.32 7.40
N THR A 94 -3.86 7.93 8.52
CA THR A 94 -3.27 9.19 9.00
C THR A 94 -1.84 9.03 9.49
N ASP A 95 -1.46 7.81 9.86
CA ASP A 95 -0.13 7.47 10.37
C ASP A 95 0.49 6.31 9.60
N SER A 96 1.81 6.17 9.69
CA SER A 96 2.53 5.06 9.06
C SER A 96 2.08 3.73 9.67
N MET A 97 1.61 2.80 8.84
CA MET A 97 1.25 1.47 9.33
C MET A 97 2.48 0.71 9.84
N PRO A 98 2.36 0.01 10.98
CA PRO A 98 3.47 -0.74 11.55
C PRO A 98 3.82 -1.92 10.64
N PHE A 99 5.10 -2.06 10.32
CA PHE A 99 5.62 -3.21 9.59
C PHE A 99 6.12 -4.27 10.58
N SER A 100 5.73 -5.52 10.38
CA SER A 100 6.29 -6.67 11.11
C SER A 100 7.23 -7.45 10.21
N TRP A 101 8.41 -7.81 10.73
CA TRP A 101 9.31 -8.77 10.08
C TRP A 101 8.74 -10.18 10.05
N ASN A 102 7.91 -10.51 11.04
CA ASN A 102 7.29 -11.82 11.14
C ASN A 102 5.91 -11.75 10.47
N PRO A 103 5.64 -12.56 9.43
CA PRO A 103 4.28 -12.73 8.96
C PRO A 103 3.43 -13.27 10.11
N ILE A 104 2.19 -12.80 10.26
CA ILE A 104 1.29 -13.17 11.37
C ILE A 104 1.01 -14.69 11.39
N VAL A 105 1.27 -15.40 10.29
CA VAL A 105 1.36 -16.87 10.25
C VAL A 105 2.76 -17.35 10.70
N SER A 106 3.27 -16.83 11.82
CA SER A 106 4.46 -17.36 12.49
C SER A 106 4.00 -18.26 13.63
N THR A 107 3.38 -19.39 13.29
CA THR A 107 3.33 -20.51 14.25
C THR A 107 4.77 -20.93 14.50
N ASN A 108 5.33 -20.54 15.65
CA ASN A 108 6.62 -20.92 16.23
C ASN A 108 7.38 -22.02 15.47
N PHE A 109 8.00 -21.69 14.34
CA PHE A 109 9.15 -22.45 13.86
C PHE A 109 10.35 -21.81 14.51
N ILE A 110 10.69 -22.32 15.69
CA ILE A 110 11.98 -22.08 16.32
C ILE A 110 13.02 -22.60 15.35
N ILE A 111 13.57 -21.73 14.50
CA ILE A 111 14.87 -21.99 13.88
C ILE A 111 15.88 -21.63 14.97
N SER A 112 16.20 -22.61 15.80
CA SER A 112 17.37 -22.54 16.66
C SER A 112 18.59 -22.50 15.74
N PHE A 113 19.17 -21.32 15.56
CA PHE A 113 20.57 -21.25 15.16
C PHE A 113 21.37 -21.68 16.38
N ALA A 114 21.77 -22.94 16.40
CA ALA A 114 22.83 -23.40 17.29
C ALA A 114 24.11 -22.67 16.89
N GLU A 115 24.62 -21.82 17.79
CA GLU A 115 25.99 -21.32 17.73
C GLU A 115 26.94 -22.53 17.89
N PRO A 116 27.89 -22.77 16.95
CA PRO A 116 28.94 -23.73 17.21
C PRO A 116 29.94 -23.09 18.19
N GLN A 117 30.31 -23.88 19.21
CA GLN A 117 31.40 -23.58 20.15
C GLN A 117 32.72 -23.33 19.40
#